data_AF-A0A447I6J3-F1
#
_entry.id   AF-A0A447I6J3-F1
#
_cell.length_a   1.000
_cell.length_b   1.000
_cell.length_c   1.000
_cell.angle_alpha   90.00
_cell.angle_beta   90.00
_cell.angle_gamma   90.00
#
_symmetry.space_group_name_H-M   'P 1'
#
loop_
_entity.id
_entity.type
_entity.pdbx_description
1 polymer ?
#
loop_
_entity_poly.entity_id
_entity_poly.type
_entity_poly.pdbx_seq_one_letter_code
_entity_poly.pdbx_strand_id
1 'polypeptide(L)'
;MDLSAYVANLDKRFQTGIAREHSYRGDLQNLLQALAPDTLTTNEPARIACGAPDYIITDQKTAVDVGYIEAKDIGRSLDDNELLPVRWTRS
;
A
#
# COMPACT_ATOMS: atom_id res chain seq x y z
N MET A 1 -11.89 3.97 -9.33
CA MET A 1 -12.63 3.10 -8.38
C MET A 1 -13.16 4.00 -7.28
N ASP A 2 -14.41 3.83 -6.85
CA ASP A 2 -14.91 4.52 -5.65
C ASP A 2 -14.90 3.58 -4.43
N LEU A 3 -15.20 4.13 -3.25
CA LEU A 3 -15.17 3.37 -2.00
C LEU A 3 -16.18 2.21 -1.99
N SER A 4 -17.35 2.37 -2.63
CA SER A 4 -18.37 1.32 -2.67
C SER A 4 -17.91 0.14 -3.52
N ALA A 5 -17.35 0.41 -4.71
CA ALA A 5 -16.79 -0.60 -5.59
C ALA A 5 -15.59 -1.31 -4.94
N TYR A 6 -14.76 -0.57 -4.19
CA TYR A 6 -13.67 -1.14 -3.41
C TYR A 6 -14.19 -2.17 -2.39
N VAL A 7 -15.15 -1.80 -1.54
CA VAL A 7 -15.72 -2.71 -0.53
C VAL A 7 -16.37 -3.92 -1.18
N ALA A 8 -17.10 -3.75 -2.28
CA ALA A 8 -17.72 -4.86 -3.01
C ALA A 8 -16.68 -5.84 -3.58
N ASN A 9 -15.54 -5.34 -4.07
CA ASN A 9 -14.45 -6.19 -4.56
C ASN A 9 -13.78 -6.97 -3.42
N LEU A 10 -13.58 -6.35 -2.25
CA LEU A 10 -13.06 -7.04 -1.07
C LEU A 10 -13.97 -8.20 -0.66
N ASP A 11 -15.27 -7.95 -0.54
CA ASP A 11 -16.26 -8.97 -0.17
C ASP A 11 -16.27 -10.12 -1.19
N LYS A 12 -16.30 -9.81 -2.50
CA LYS A 12 -16.23 -10.82 -3.54
C LYS A 12 -14.99 -11.71 -3.43
N ARG A 13 -13.82 -11.13 -3.14
CA ARG A 13 -12.57 -11.89 -2.96
C ARG A 13 -12.62 -12.71 -1.68
N PHE A 14 -13.09 -12.13 -0.58
CA PHE A 14 -13.23 -12.80 0.69
C PHE A 14 -14.12 -14.06 0.58
N GLN A 15 -15.25 -13.95 -0.11
CA GLN A 15 -16.19 -15.05 -0.34
C GLN A 15 -15.59 -16.21 -1.15
N THR A 16 -14.50 -16.02 -1.90
CA THR A 16 -13.82 -17.12 -2.60
C THR A 16 -13.16 -18.12 -1.63
N GLY A 17 -12.93 -17.74 -0.38
CA GLY A 17 -12.27 -18.57 0.63
C GLY A 17 -10.78 -18.84 0.39
N ILE A 18 -10.20 -18.32 -0.70
CA ILE A 18 -8.78 -18.51 -1.06
C ILE A 18 -7.98 -17.21 -1.08
N ALA A 19 -8.64 -16.06 -0.86
CA ALA A 19 -7.99 -14.76 -0.82
C ALA A 19 -7.09 -14.64 0.42
N ARG A 20 -5.86 -14.18 0.20
CA ARG A 20 -4.88 -13.84 1.25
C ARG A 20 -4.65 -12.33 1.27
N GLU A 21 -3.89 -11.83 2.23
CA GLU A 21 -3.59 -10.39 2.37
C GLU A 21 -3.24 -9.72 1.02
N HIS A 22 -2.31 -10.33 0.28
CA HIS A 22 -1.87 -9.85 -1.02
C HIS A 22 -3.00 -9.76 -2.06
N SER A 23 -4.02 -10.62 -1.97
CA SER A 23 -5.16 -10.62 -2.90
C SER A 23 -5.99 -9.33 -2.86
N TYR A 24 -5.94 -8.58 -1.75
CA TYR A 24 -6.68 -7.33 -1.57
C TYR A 24 -5.87 -6.10 -1.98
N ARG A 25 -4.54 -6.25 -2.13
CA ARG A 25 -3.64 -5.11 -2.34
C ARG A 25 -3.87 -4.40 -3.67
N GLY A 26 -4.18 -5.16 -4.72
CA GLY A 26 -4.53 -4.59 -6.02
C GLY A 26 -5.80 -3.71 -5.99
N ASP A 27 -6.80 -4.07 -5.20
CA ASP A 27 -8.01 -3.23 -5.06
C ASP A 27 -7.70 -1.96 -4.27
N LEU A 28 -6.83 -2.03 -3.26
CA LEU A 28 -6.38 -0.85 -2.52
C LEU A 28 -5.58 0.10 -3.42
N GLN A 29 -4.69 -0.42 -4.26
CA GLN A 29 -3.97 0.39 -5.26
C GLN A 29 -4.94 1.14 -6.18
N ASN A 30 -5.97 0.47 -6.68
CA ASN A 30 -6.99 1.07 -7.55
C ASN A 30 -7.79 2.18 -6.85
N LEU A 31 -8.09 2.01 -5.56
CA LEU A 31 -8.75 3.03 -4.76
C LEU A 31 -7.82 4.24 -4.55
N LEU A 32 -6.56 4.01 -4.16
CA LEU A 32 -5.58 5.07 -3.92
C LEU A 32 -5.32 5.91 -5.16
N GLN A 33 -5.16 5.29 -6.33
CA GLN A 33 -5.00 5.99 -7.61
C GLN A 33 -6.23 6.83 -7.97
N ALA A 34 -7.43 6.39 -7.59
CA ALA A 34 -8.65 7.14 -7.84
C ALA A 34 -8.83 8.32 -6.86
N LEU A 35 -8.37 8.18 -5.61
CA LEU A 35 -8.43 9.24 -4.60
C LEU A 35 -7.34 10.30 -4.80
N ALA A 36 -6.17 9.92 -5.30
CA ALA A 36 -5.01 10.79 -5.48
C ALA A 36 -4.46 10.66 -6.92
N PRO A 37 -5.15 11.22 -7.94
CA PRO A 37 -4.82 11.02 -9.35
C PRO A 37 -3.47 11.64 -9.76
N ASP A 38 -2.98 12.64 -9.02
CA ASP A 38 -1.66 13.25 -9.23
C ASP A 38 -0.50 12.38 -8.69
N THR A 39 -0.80 11.25 -8.06
CA THR A 39 0.20 10.33 -7.49
C THR A 39 0.18 8.98 -8.20
N LEU A 40 1.34 8.34 -8.24
CA LEU A 40 1.49 6.95 -8.67
C LEU A 40 1.62 6.08 -7.44
N THR A 41 0.64 5.19 -7.24
CA THR A 41 0.74 4.12 -6.24
C THR A 41 1.33 2.88 -6.89
N THR A 42 2.50 2.45 -6.43
CA THR A 42 3.19 1.23 -6.86
C THR A 42 3.04 0.16 -5.77
N ASN A 43 2.37 -0.96 -6.08
CA ASN A 43 2.30 -2.16 -5.23
C ASN A 43 3.50 -3.07 -5.54
N GLU A 44 4.06 -3.71 -4.51
CA GLU A 44 5.29 -4.53 -4.58
C GLU A 44 6.46 -3.81 -5.26
N PRO A 45 6.85 -2.61 -4.77
CA PRO A 45 8.01 -1.93 -5.29
C PRO A 45 9.29 -2.78 -5.15
N ALA A 46 10.26 -2.56 -6.03
CA ALA A 46 11.57 -3.14 -5.86
C ALA A 46 12.15 -2.72 -4.49
N ARG A 47 12.81 -3.66 -3.79
CA ARG A 47 13.38 -3.39 -2.47
C ARG A 47 14.25 -2.13 -2.50
N ILE A 48 13.97 -1.20 -1.60
CA ILE A 48 14.78 0.00 -1.38
C ILE A 48 15.82 -0.28 -0.30
N ALA A 49 16.85 0.56 -0.21
CA ALA A 49 17.94 0.38 0.76
C ALA A 49 17.45 0.35 2.24
N CYS A 50 16.27 0.91 2.51
CA CYS A 50 15.66 1.01 3.84
C CYS A 50 14.61 -0.08 4.13
N GLY A 51 14.34 -1.03 3.23
CA GLY A 51 13.33 -2.08 3.44
C GLY A 51 12.50 -2.40 2.20
N ALA A 52 11.38 -3.08 2.40
CA ALA A 52 10.48 -3.50 1.32
C ALA A 52 9.03 -3.11 1.68
N PRO A 53 8.64 -1.83 1.46
CA PRO A 53 7.27 -1.41 1.74
C PRO A 53 6.29 -2.10 0.79
N ASP A 54 5.06 -2.32 1.25
CA ASP A 54 4.02 -2.91 0.40
C ASP A 54 3.59 -1.97 -0.73
N TYR A 55 3.60 -0.65 -0.47
CA TYR A 55 3.41 0.36 -1.50
C TYR A 55 4.35 1.54 -1.37
N ILE A 56 4.69 2.13 -2.52
CA ILE A 56 5.28 3.46 -2.64
C ILE A 56 4.25 4.39 -3.30
N ILE A 57 4.11 5.59 -2.75
CA ILE A 57 3.39 6.70 -3.37
C ILE A 57 4.43 7.67 -3.92
N THR A 58 4.42 7.88 -5.23
CA THR A 58 5.30 8.82 -5.93
C THR A 58 4.48 9.96 -6.50
N ASP A 59 4.89 11.21 -6.29
CA ASP A 59 4.29 12.36 -6.96
C ASP A 59 4.66 12.31 -8.45
N GLN A 60 3.67 12.32 -9.34
CA GLN A 60 3.91 12.11 -10.77
C GLN A 60 4.60 13.32 -11.44
N LYS A 61 4.47 14.52 -10.87
CA LYS A 61 5.01 15.75 -11.45
C LYS A 61 6.49 15.91 -11.14
N THR A 62 6.89 15.51 -9.95
CA THR A 62 8.25 15.67 -9.43
C THR A 62 9.06 14.38 -9.43
N ALA A 63 8.41 13.23 -9.62
CA ALA A 63 8.99 11.88 -9.51
C ALA A 63 9.64 11.63 -8.13
N VAL A 64 9.16 12.31 -7.09
CA VAL A 64 9.64 12.15 -5.71
C VAL A 64 8.70 11.23 -4.95
N ASP A 65 9.27 10.29 -4.20
CA ASP A 65 8.51 9.45 -3.27
C ASP A 65 8.00 10.29 -2.11
N VAL A 66 6.68 10.34 -1.95
CA VAL A 66 6.00 11.18 -0.95
C VAL A 66 5.47 10.37 0.23
N GLY A 67 5.47 9.03 0.13
CA GLY A 67 5.05 8.17 1.22
C GLY A 67 5.16 6.68 0.93
N TYR A 68 5.07 5.90 2.00
CA TYR A 68 5.10 4.44 2.00
C TYR A 68 3.85 3.93 2.72
N ILE A 69 3.31 2.80 2.29
CA ILE A 69 2.18 2.13 2.96
C ILE A 69 2.59 0.70 3.28
N GLU A 70 2.34 0.28 4.53
CA GLU A 70 2.45 -1.10 5.00
C GLU A 70 1.04 -1.68 5.16
N ALA A 71 0.84 -2.90 4.68
CA ALA A 71 -0.34 -3.72 4.91
C ALA A 71 0.02 -4.85 5.88
N LYS A 72 -0.94 -5.21 6.73
CA LYS A 72 -0.80 -6.32 7.68
C LYS A 72 -2.13 -7.06 7.79
N ASP A 73 -2.04 -8.35 8.09
CA ASP A 73 -3.17 -9.14 8.55
C ASP A 73 -3.89 -8.47 9.74
N ILE A 74 -5.22 -8.60 9.77
CA ILE A 74 -6.06 -8.10 10.85
C ILE A 74 -5.63 -8.77 12.17
N GLY A 75 -5.34 -7.96 13.19
CA GLY A 75 -4.91 -8.43 14.51
C GLY A 75 -3.39 -8.50 14.69
N ARG A 76 -2.59 -8.16 13.66
CA ARG A 76 -1.15 -7.94 13.82
C ARG A 76 -0.82 -6.50 14.18
N SER A 77 0.31 -6.33 14.87
CA SER A 77 0.85 -5.00 15.18
C SER A 77 1.37 -4.33 13.91
N LEU A 78 1.07 -3.03 13.77
CA LEU A 78 1.67 -2.16 12.76
C LEU A 78 3.10 -1.72 13.14
N ASP A 79 3.58 -2.02 14.36
CA ASP A 79 4.97 -1.73 14.75
C ASP A 79 5.95 -2.80 14.27
N ASP A 80 5.43 -3.94 13.79
CA ASP A 80 6.20 -5.04 13.21
C ASP A 80 6.52 -4.70 11.74
N ASN A 81 7.35 -3.66 11.57
CA ASN A 81 7.69 -3.07 10.28
C ASN A 81 8.85 -3.81 9.61
N GLU A 82 8.74 -4.05 8.30
CA GLU A 82 9.84 -4.59 7.47
C GLU A 82 10.79 -3.49 6.97
N LEU A 83 10.48 -2.23 7.28
CA LEU A 83 11.37 -1.11 7.07
C LEU A 83 12.44 -1.10 8.16
N LEU A 84 13.71 -1.07 7.74
CA LEU A 84 14.82 -0.76 8.62
C LEU A 84 14.52 0.56 9.34
N PRO A 85 14.89 0.70 10.63
CA PRO A 85 14.57 1.88 11.41
C PRO A 85 15.11 3.13 10.70
N VAL A 86 14.21 3.94 10.16
CA VAL A 86 14.53 5.27 9.64
C VAL A 86 14.89 6.12 10.85
N ARG A 87 16.19 6.24 11.14
CA ARG A 87 16.68 7.20 12.12
C ARG A 87 16.46 8.59 11.55
N TRP A 88 15.40 9.25 12.00
CA TRP A 88 15.27 10.70 11.87
C TRP A 88 16.36 11.36 12.70
N THR A 89 17.54 11.58 12.13
CA THR A 89 18.50 12.53 12.71
C THR A 89 17.93 13.92 12.46
N ARG A 90 17.30 14.50 13.49
CA ARG A 90 17.02 15.94 13.52
C ARG A 90 18.35 16.67 13.42
N SER A 91 18.49 17.52 12.41
CA SER A 91 19.47 18.62 12.39
C SER A 91 18.99 19.76 13.28
#